data_AF-A0A354CWZ0-F1
#
_entry.id   AF-A0A354CWZ0-F1
#
_cell.length_a   1.000
_cell.length_b   1.000
_cell.length_c   1.000
_cell.angle_alpha   90.00
_cell.angle_beta   90.00
_cell.angle_gamma   90.00
#
_symmetry.space_group_name_H-M   'P 1'
#
loop_
_entity.id
_entity.type
_entity.pdbx_description
1 polymer ?
#
loop_
_entity_poly.entity_id
_entity_poly.type
_entity_poly.pdbx_seq_one_letter_code
_entity_poly.pdbx_strand_id
1 'polypeptide(L)' 'HEVAHGWCARLFGDETAARYGRLTLNPLSHLNLTGTLMLFLVGFGWAKPVPV' A
#
# COMPACT_ATOMS: atom_id res chain seq x y z
N HIS A 1 -4.18 3.73 8.83
CA HIS A 1 -4.86 4.92 8.30
C HIS A 1 -5.26 4.72 6.84
N GLU A 2 -4.33 4.50 5.91
CA GLU A 2 -4.64 4.29 4.48
C GLU A 2 -5.53 3.07 4.19
N VAL A 3 -5.38 1.98 4.94
CA VAL A 3 -6.27 0.81 4.83
C VAL A 3 -7.73 1.16 5.15
N ALA A 4 -7.97 2.12 6.06
CA ALA A 4 -9.32 2.56 6.39
C ALA A 4 -9.93 3.39 5.24
N HIS A 5 -9.12 4.21 4.56
CA HIS A 5 -9.55 4.92 3.35
C HIS A 5 -9.92 3.96 2.23
N GLY A 6 -9.08 2.96 1.95
CA GLY A 6 -9.39 1.93 0.98
C GLY A 6 -10.63 1.10 1.35
N TRP A 7 -10.88 0.90 2.65
CA TRP A 7 -12.07 0.18 3.13
C TRP A 7 -13.35 1.01 2.94
N CYS A 8 -13.28 2.32 3.20
CA CYS A 8 -14.34 3.26 2.85
C CYS A 8 -14.59 3.28 1.35
N ALA A 9 -13.54 3.42 0.53
CA ALA A 9 -13.65 3.42 -0.93
C ALA A 9 -14.36 2.16 -1.44
N ARG A 10 -13.99 0.99 -0.90
CA ARG A 10 -14.67 -0.28 -1.18
C ARG A 10 -16.14 -0.28 -0.77
N LEU A 11 -16.50 0.29 0.38
CA LEU A 11 -17.91 0.44 0.81
C LEU A 11 -18.71 1.35 -0.14
N PHE A 12 -18.05 2.32 -0.78
CA PHE A 12 -18.63 3.18 -1.82
C PHE A 12 -18.50 2.62 -3.25
N GLY A 13 -18.04 1.38 -3.41
CA GLY A 13 -17.97 0.67 -4.70
C GLY A 13 -16.64 0.72 -5.43
N ASP A 14 -15.61 1.37 -4.87
CA ASP A 14 -14.25 1.35 -5.41
C ASP A 14 -13.49 0.12 -4.92
N GLU A 15 -13.45 -0.92 -5.75
CA GLU A 15 -12.73 -2.16 -5.43
C GLU A 15 -11.24 -2.12 -5.78
N THR A 16 -10.68 -0.98 -6.17
CA THR A 16 -9.30 -0.88 -6.68
C THR A 16 -8.30 -1.33 -5.62
N ALA A 17 -8.37 -0.76 -4.41
CA ALA A 17 -7.53 -1.17 -3.27
C ALA A 17 -7.67 -2.66 -2.91
N ALA A 18 -8.88 -3.21 -3.03
CA ALA A 18 -9.20 -4.59 -2.71
C ALA A 18 -8.61 -5.57 -3.75
N ARG A 19 -8.81 -5.28 -5.04
CA ARG A 19 -8.29 -6.07 -6.16
C ARG A 19 -6.76 -6.08 -6.21
N TYR A 20 -6.12 -4.98 -5.80
CA TYR A 20 -4.66 -4.92 -5.66
C TYR A 20 -4.13 -5.61 -4.39
N GLY A 21 -5.00 -6.21 -3.57
CA GLY A 21 -4.59 -6.90 -2.33
C GLY A 21 -4.03 -5.95 -1.27
N ARG A 22 -4.33 -4.64 -1.36
CA ARG A 22 -3.82 -3.59 -0.46
C ARG A 22 -4.74 -3.31 0.74
N LEU A 23 -5.86 -4.01 0.83
CA LEU A 23 -6.70 -4.06 2.05
C LEU A 23 -6.19 -5.13 3.02
N THR A 24 -4.93 -4.99 3.45
CA THR A 24 -4.31 -5.93 4.39
C THR A 24 -3.49 -5.18 5.42
N LEU A 25 -3.52 -5.69 6.66
CA LEU A 25 -2.67 -5.20 7.74
C LEU A 25 -1.23 -5.71 7.62
N ASN A 26 -0.94 -6.59 6.65
CA ASN A 26 0.41 -7.06 6.41
C ASN A 26 1.27 -5.94 5.79
N PRO A 27 2.27 -5.41 6.53
CA PRO A 27 3.09 -4.29 6.09
C PRO A 27 3.94 -4.62 4.85
N LEU A 28 4.27 -5.91 4.62
CA LEU A 28 5.04 -6.34 3.45
C LEU A 28 4.31 -6.07 2.14
N SER A 29 2.98 -6.08 2.16
CA SER A 29 2.12 -5.84 0.99
C SER A 29 2.16 -4.38 0.53
N HIS A 30 2.60 -3.49 1.42
CA HIS A 30 2.74 -2.05 1.20
C HIS A 30 4.19 -1.65 0.91
N LEU A 31 5.15 -2.55 1.13
CA LEU A 31 6.55 -2.31 0.79
C LEU A 31 6.77 -2.47 -0.72
N ASN A 32 7.50 -1.53 -1.30
CA ASN A 32 7.92 -1.63 -2.68
C ASN A 32 9.35 -2.18 -2.71
N LEU A 33 9.60 -3.30 -3.39
CA LEU A 33 10.91 -3.96 -3.41
C LEU A 33 12.05 -2.99 -3.73
N THR A 34 11.84 -2.10 -4.71
CA THR A 34 12.80 -1.07 -5.12
C THR A 34 13.02 -0.01 -4.03
N GLY A 35 11.95 0.46 -3.40
CA GLY A 35 12.02 1.44 -2.31
C GLY A 35 12.67 0.85 -1.05
N THR A 36 12.39 -0.40 -0.73
CA THR A 36 13.03 -1.14 0.36
C THR A 36 14.51 -1.37 0.08
N LEU A 37 14.89 -1.78 -1.13
CA LEU A 37 16.30 -1.90 -1.53
C LEU A 37 17.02 -0.55 -1.46
N MET A 38 16.40 0.54 -1.92
CA MET A 38 16.99 1.87 -1.83
C MET A 38 17.12 2.36 -0.39
N LEU A 39 16.20 1.99 0.52
CA LEU A 39 16.34 2.29 1.93
C LEU A 39 17.61 1.65 2.52
N PHE A 40 17.95 0.42 2.13
CA PHE A 40 19.15 -0.26 2.60
C PHE A 40 20.43 0.19 1.90
N LEU A 41 20.37 0.56 0.62
CA LEU A 41 21.54 0.93 -0.18
C LEU A 41 21.90 2.42 -0.09
N VAL A 42 20.89 3.29 0.01
CA VAL A 42 21.02 4.76 -0.09
C VAL A 42 20.56 5.46 1.19
N GLY A 43 19.90 4.74 2.11
CA GLY A 43 19.30 5.33 3.32
C GLY A 43 17.97 6.04 3.06
N PHE A 44 17.45 5.99 1.83
CA PHE A 44 16.21 6.64 1.44
C PHE A 44 15.34 5.70 0.61
N GLY A 45 14.04 5.59 0.96
CA GLY A 45 13.11 4.68 0.29
C GLY A 45 11.66 5.12 0.46
N TRP A 46 10.78 4.59 -0.39
CA TRP A 46 9.35 4.89 -0.38
C TRP A 46 8.52 3.62 -0.47
N ALA A 47 7.34 3.65 0.15
CA ALA A 47 6.36 2.57 0.11
C ALA A 47 5.51 2.64 -1.17
N LYS A 48 4.82 1.53 -1.48
CA LYS A 48 3.81 1.48 -2.54
C LYS A 48 2.54 2.14 -2.01
N PRO A 49 2.04 3.22 -2.63
CA PRO A 49 0.83 3.90 -2.15
C PRO A 49 -0.40 3.02 -2.34
N VAL A 50 -1.35 3.10 -1.40
CA VAL A 50 -2.68 2.50 -1.54
C VAL A 50 -3.50 3.36 -2.52
N PRO A 51 -3.95 2.81 -3.67
CA PRO A 51 -4.83 3.51 -4.58
C PRO A 51 -6.22 3.49 -3.94
N VAL A 52 -6.81 4.67 -3.77
CA VAL A 52 -8.14 4.88 -3.19
C VAL A 52 -9.10 5.22 -4.29
#